data_AF-A0A6F8XRK3-F1
#
_entry.id   AF-A0A6F8XRK3-F1
#
_cell.length_a   1.000
_cell.length_b   1.000
_cell.length_c   1.000
_cell.angle_alpha   90.00
_cell.angle_beta   90.00
_cell.angle_gamma   90.00
#
_symmetry.space_group_name_H-M   'P 1'
#
loop_
_entity.id
_entity.type
_entity.pdbx_description
1 polymer ?
#
loop_
_entity_poly.entity_id
_entity_poly.type
_entity_poly.pdbx_seq_one_letter_code
_entity_poly.pdbx_strand_id
1 'polypeptide(L)'
;MRRVFLLSLGIMTSIGGFVDIGNLVTSGITGARFGMSLTWAIIVGTIGMTLYGEMAGRVAAVARRPVFHAIRERLGVRTALLNLVAFVLLAVLTLAAEIGGLALVLQLVTGVNYLVWVPFVGLSIWLVVWRWRFSLIENVFGLLGLTLLVFVVAIFALPTDWRALGGGITHPWVPPKEGHPMYFFYAISLVGACIVPYQVVFFATGGREEHWTAKNVREMRLNALIGFPSAAC
;
A
#
# COMPACT_ATOMS: atom_id res chain seq x y z
N MET A 1 -21.20 20.89 -7.72
CA MET A 1 -21.43 19.49 -7.26
C MET A 1 -20.46 18.48 -7.89
N ARG A 2 -20.29 18.42 -9.23
CA ARG A 2 -19.35 17.49 -9.88
C ARG A 2 -17.89 17.55 -9.42
N ARG A 3 -17.34 18.75 -9.15
CA ARG A 3 -15.94 18.89 -8.69
C ARG A 3 -15.72 18.31 -7.29
N VAL A 4 -16.65 18.52 -6.35
CA VAL A 4 -16.53 17.97 -4.98
C VAL A 4 -16.67 16.45 -4.99
N PHE A 5 -17.55 15.92 -5.85
CA PHE A 5 -17.70 14.48 -6.03
C PHE A 5 -16.44 13.86 -6.67
N LEU A 6 -15.86 14.48 -7.70
CA LEU A 6 -14.62 14.00 -8.31
C LEU A 6 -13.41 14.10 -7.38
N LEU A 7 -13.34 15.14 -6.55
CA LEU A 7 -12.24 15.36 -5.61
C LEU A 7 -12.35 14.41 -4.40
N SER A 8 -13.56 14.15 -3.91
CA SER A 8 -13.80 13.09 -2.91
C SER A 8 -13.54 11.71 -3.49
N LEU A 9 -13.95 11.44 -4.73
CA LEU A 9 -13.65 10.18 -5.42
C LEU A 9 -12.13 9.99 -5.60
N GLY A 10 -11.38 11.03 -5.97
CA GLY A 10 -9.91 10.99 -6.10
C GLY A 10 -9.17 10.77 -4.78
N ILE A 11 -9.71 11.29 -3.67
CA ILE A 11 -9.18 10.99 -2.32
C ILE A 11 -9.57 9.57 -1.92
N MET A 12 -10.78 9.10 -2.24
CA MET A 12 -11.25 7.76 -1.91
C MET A 12 -10.55 6.67 -2.73
N THR A 13 -10.26 6.93 -4.02
CA THR A 13 -9.43 6.07 -4.87
C THR A 13 -8.00 6.01 -4.37
N SER A 14 -7.48 7.10 -3.81
CA SER A 14 -6.19 7.10 -3.14
C SER A 14 -6.20 6.20 -1.89
N ILE A 15 -7.25 6.23 -1.06
CA ILE A 15 -7.32 5.38 0.15
C ILE A 15 -7.39 3.88 -0.23
N GLY A 16 -8.23 3.52 -1.20
CA GLY A 16 -8.42 2.13 -1.61
C GLY A 16 -7.29 1.53 -2.46
N GLY A 17 -6.62 2.35 -3.26
CA GLY A 17 -5.60 1.90 -4.21
C GLY A 17 -4.24 1.59 -3.59
N PHE A 18 -4.04 1.91 -2.30
CA PHE A 18 -2.75 1.77 -1.61
C PHE A 18 -2.76 0.73 -0.49
N VAL A 19 -3.85 -0.03 -0.30
CA VAL A 19 -3.87 -1.17 0.62
C VAL A 19 -3.67 -2.45 -0.16
N ASP A 20 -2.62 -3.20 0.18
CA ASP A 20 -2.34 -4.51 -0.37
C ASP A 20 -2.61 -5.62 0.66
N ILE A 21 -2.79 -6.85 0.18
CA ILE A 21 -2.97 -8.03 1.02
C ILE A 21 -1.73 -8.26 1.92
N GLY A 22 -0.55 -7.88 1.43
CA GLY A 22 0.72 -8.01 2.13
C GLY A 22 0.71 -7.22 3.43
N ASN A 23 0.25 -5.98 3.39
CA ASN A 23 0.07 -5.16 4.57
C ASN A 23 -0.99 -5.75 5.51
N LEU A 24 -2.18 -6.09 5.01
CA LEU A 24 -3.27 -6.64 5.84
C LEU A 24 -2.85 -7.91 6.58
N VAL A 25 -2.16 -8.83 5.91
CA VAL A 25 -1.68 -10.09 6.50
C VAL A 25 -0.57 -9.83 7.51
N THR A 26 0.41 -8.99 7.16
CA THR A 26 1.55 -8.70 8.05
C THR A 26 1.06 -8.01 9.32
N SER A 27 0.27 -6.94 9.18
CA SER A 27 -0.33 -6.19 10.28
C SER A 27 -1.24 -7.05 11.14
N GLY A 28 -2.05 -7.92 10.53
CA GLY A 28 -2.90 -8.87 11.25
C GLY A 28 -2.11 -9.89 12.07
N ILE A 29 -1.06 -10.50 11.50
CA ILE A 29 -0.21 -11.46 12.21
C ILE A 29 0.57 -10.77 13.33
N THR A 30 1.15 -9.60 13.06
CA THR A 30 1.90 -8.86 14.09
C THR A 30 1.00 -8.38 15.22
N GLY A 31 -0.21 -7.90 14.91
CA GLY A 31 -1.19 -7.50 15.92
C GLY A 31 -1.67 -8.67 16.77
N ALA A 32 -1.92 -9.84 16.17
CA ALA A 32 -2.33 -11.03 16.91
C ALA A 32 -1.22 -11.59 17.82
N ARG A 33 0.04 -11.51 17.38
CA ARG A 33 1.18 -12.13 18.06
C ARG A 33 1.87 -11.21 19.08
N PHE A 34 2.00 -9.94 18.75
CA PHE A 34 2.74 -8.94 19.53
C PHE A 34 1.84 -7.86 20.14
N GLY A 35 0.54 -7.86 19.83
CA GLY A 35 -0.39 -6.82 20.29
C GLY A 35 0.05 -5.45 19.79
N MET A 36 0.09 -4.49 20.71
CA MET A 36 0.42 -3.09 20.41
C MET A 36 1.93 -2.79 20.43
N SER A 37 2.80 -3.77 20.68
CA SER A 37 4.23 -3.49 20.89
C SER A 37 4.98 -3.05 19.62
N LEU A 38 4.47 -3.42 18.44
CA LEU A 38 5.05 -3.08 17.14
C LEU A 38 4.40 -1.83 16.50
N THR A 39 3.58 -1.08 17.25
CA THR A 39 2.92 0.14 16.74
C THR A 39 3.93 1.17 16.24
N TRP A 40 5.10 1.27 16.88
CA TRP A 40 6.19 2.15 16.42
C TRP A 40 6.68 1.81 14.99
N ALA A 41 6.71 0.52 14.63
CA ALA A 41 7.18 0.07 13.32
C ALA A 41 6.19 0.48 12.21
N ILE A 42 4.89 0.46 12.51
CA ILE A 42 3.85 1.00 11.61
C ILE A 42 4.11 2.48 11.38
N ILE A 43 4.29 3.28 12.43
CA ILE A 43 4.52 4.73 12.32
C ILE A 43 5.78 5.02 11.50
N VAL A 44 6.88 4.29 11.74
CA VAL A 44 8.11 4.45 10.96
C VAL A 44 7.88 4.09 9.49
N GLY A 45 7.17 3.00 9.21
CA GLY A 45 6.79 2.59 7.86
C GLY A 45 5.94 3.65 7.15
N THR A 46 4.92 4.18 7.84
CA THR A 46 4.01 5.22 7.33
C THR A 46 4.77 6.52 7.02
N ILE A 47 5.64 6.98 7.92
CA ILE A 47 6.47 8.15 7.69
C ILE A 47 7.43 7.91 6.52
N GLY A 48 8.09 6.75 6.48
CA GLY A 48 8.99 6.37 5.40
C GLY A 48 8.30 6.38 4.05
N MET A 49 7.12 5.76 3.95
CA MET A 49 6.34 5.71 2.73
C MET A 49 5.85 7.09 2.29
N THR A 50 5.39 7.91 3.24
CA THR A 50 4.94 9.28 2.96
C THR A 50 6.07 10.14 2.41
N LEU A 51 7.25 10.09 3.02
CA LEU A 51 8.43 10.81 2.55
C LEU A 51 8.88 10.31 1.17
N TYR A 52 8.90 9.00 0.98
CA TYR A 52 9.32 8.39 -0.28
C TYR A 52 8.37 8.74 -1.43
N GLY A 53 7.06 8.64 -1.21
CA GLY A 53 6.03 9.06 -2.16
C GLY A 53 6.10 10.54 -2.51
N GLU A 54 6.34 11.39 -1.51
CA GLU A 54 6.47 12.83 -1.70
C GLU A 54 7.70 13.20 -2.54
N MET A 55 8.85 12.55 -2.29
CA MET A 55 10.07 12.74 -3.07
C MET A 55 9.87 12.30 -4.53
N ALA A 56 9.26 11.14 -4.75
CA ALA A 56 8.99 10.64 -6.09
C ALA A 56 7.99 11.51 -6.86
N GLY A 57 6.96 12.02 -6.17
CA GLY A 57 6.02 12.99 -6.72
C GLY A 57 6.71 14.28 -7.16
N ARG A 58 7.64 14.83 -6.35
CA ARG A 58 8.44 16.01 -6.76
C ARG A 58 9.24 15.73 -8.03
N VAL A 59 9.88 14.56 -8.12
CA VAL A 59 10.64 14.17 -9.31
C VAL A 59 9.70 14.10 -10.53
N ALA A 60 8.51 13.52 -10.40
CA ALA A 60 7.54 13.47 -11.49
C ALA A 60 7.07 14.87 -11.94
N ALA A 61 6.73 15.75 -11.00
CA ALA A 61 6.20 17.09 -11.27
C ALA A 61 7.25 18.06 -11.84
N VAL A 62 8.50 17.96 -11.38
CA VAL A 62 9.57 18.90 -11.77
C VAL A 62 10.42 18.36 -12.91
N ALA A 63 10.84 17.10 -12.87
CA ALA A 63 11.72 16.54 -13.89
C ALA A 63 10.96 16.14 -15.17
N ARG A 64 9.63 15.93 -15.10
CA ARG A 64 8.77 15.41 -16.18
C ARG A 64 9.30 14.15 -16.89
N ARG A 65 10.22 13.43 -16.23
CA ARG A 65 10.85 12.20 -16.71
C ARG A 65 10.43 11.06 -15.79
N PRO A 66 10.19 9.85 -16.32
CA PRO A 66 9.91 8.70 -15.48
C PRO A 66 11.14 8.36 -14.62
N VAL A 67 10.91 7.91 -13.38
CA VAL A 67 11.97 7.63 -12.39
C VAL A 67 13.04 6.69 -12.95
N PHE A 68 12.62 5.70 -13.75
CA PHE A 68 13.54 4.77 -14.42
C PHE A 68 14.51 5.45 -15.41
N HIS A 69 14.10 6.51 -16.10
CA HIS A 69 15.00 7.27 -16.98
C HIS A 69 16.05 8.03 -16.17
N ALA A 70 15.67 8.62 -15.04
CA ALA A 70 16.61 9.31 -14.16
C ALA A 70 17.66 8.36 -13.56
N ILE A 71 17.25 7.14 -13.20
CA ILE A 71 18.16 6.09 -12.73
C ILE A 71 19.15 5.69 -13.83
N ARG A 72 18.67 5.48 -15.05
CA ARG A 72 19.52 5.10 -16.19
C ARG A 72 20.55 6.17 -16.54
N GLU A 73 20.16 7.45 -16.50
CA GLU A 73 21.06 8.57 -16.83
C GLU A 73 22.14 8.79 -15.76
N ARG A 74 21.81 8.65 -14.46
CA ARG A 74 22.74 8.95 -13.37
C ARG A 74 23.58 7.76 -12.91
N LEU A 75 23.02 6.56 -12.90
CA LEU A 75 23.66 5.36 -12.34
C LEU A 75 24.16 4.40 -13.43
N GLY A 76 23.80 4.64 -14.69
CA GLY A 76 24.16 3.81 -15.84
C GLY A 76 23.14 2.72 -16.15
N VAL A 77 23.38 2.01 -17.26
CA VAL A 77 22.45 1.00 -17.80
C VAL A 77 22.39 -0.26 -16.94
N ARG A 78 23.52 -0.70 -16.35
CA ARG A 78 23.60 -1.96 -15.58
C ARG A 78 22.78 -1.90 -14.30
N THR A 79 22.91 -0.82 -13.54
CA THR A 79 22.13 -0.57 -12.31
C THR A 79 20.66 -0.34 -12.61
N ALA A 80 20.33 0.34 -13.70
CA ALA A 80 18.95 0.49 -14.15
C ALA A 80 18.29 -0.85 -14.50
N LEU A 81 19.02 -1.76 -15.16
CA LEU A 81 18.54 -3.11 -15.45
C LEU A 81 18.34 -3.94 -14.18
N LEU A 82 19.30 -3.92 -13.25
CA LEU A 82 19.15 -4.62 -11.96
C LEU A 82 17.93 -4.11 -11.19
N ASN A 83 17.73 -2.79 -11.14
CA ASN A 83 16.56 -2.21 -10.50
C ASN A 83 15.26 -2.60 -11.20
N LEU A 84 15.24 -2.64 -12.54
CA LEU A 84 14.08 -3.08 -13.31
C LEU A 84 13.74 -4.55 -13.01
N VAL A 85 14.73 -5.44 -12.98
CA VAL A 85 14.53 -6.86 -12.66
C VAL A 85 14.01 -7.02 -11.23
N ALA A 86 14.60 -6.32 -10.26
CA ALA A 86 14.13 -6.34 -8.87
C ALA A 86 12.68 -5.85 -8.76
N PHE A 87 12.35 -4.77 -9.45
CA PHE A 87 11.00 -4.21 -9.47
C PHE A 87 9.97 -5.17 -10.08
N VAL A 88 10.30 -5.79 -11.22
CA VAL A 88 9.42 -6.77 -11.87
C VAL A 88 9.22 -8.00 -10.97
N LEU A 89 10.28 -8.48 -10.33
CA LEU A 89 10.19 -9.59 -9.40
C LEU A 89 9.28 -9.27 -8.22
N LEU A 90 9.43 -8.09 -7.60
CA LEU A 90 8.55 -7.62 -6.54
C LEU A 90 7.10 -7.51 -7.01
N ALA A 91 6.85 -6.96 -8.20
CA ALA A 91 5.50 -6.85 -8.75
C ALA A 91 4.85 -8.23 -8.98
N VAL A 92 5.62 -9.22 -9.44
CA VAL A 92 5.13 -10.60 -9.60
C VAL A 92 4.82 -11.24 -8.24
N LEU A 93 5.66 -11.03 -7.23
CA LEU A 93 5.41 -11.52 -5.87
C LEU A 93 4.17 -10.89 -5.25
N THR A 94 3.99 -9.57 -5.40
CA THR A 94 2.78 -8.87 -4.95
C THR A 94 1.55 -9.43 -5.68
N LEU A 95 1.60 -9.58 -7.00
CA LEU A 95 0.47 -10.13 -7.76
C LEU A 95 0.12 -11.56 -7.30
N ALA A 96 1.12 -12.40 -7.05
CA ALA A 96 0.91 -13.74 -6.53
C ALA A 96 0.26 -13.71 -5.13
N ALA A 97 0.70 -12.80 -4.26
CA ALA A 97 0.09 -12.59 -2.96
C ALA A 97 -1.38 -12.17 -3.07
N GLU A 98 -1.71 -11.22 -3.95
CA GLU A 98 -3.09 -10.74 -4.16
C GLU A 98 -4.02 -11.85 -4.68
N ILE A 99 -3.56 -12.63 -5.67
CA ILE A 99 -4.32 -13.77 -6.19
C ILE A 99 -4.53 -14.82 -5.09
N GLY A 100 -3.49 -15.11 -4.31
CA GLY A 100 -3.57 -16.03 -3.17
C GLY A 100 -4.54 -15.54 -2.10
N GLY A 101 -4.50 -14.26 -1.76
CA GLY A 101 -5.40 -13.62 -0.81
C GLY A 101 -6.86 -13.72 -1.23
N LEU A 102 -7.18 -13.39 -2.47
CA LEU A 102 -8.53 -13.55 -3.02
C LEU A 102 -8.98 -15.02 -3.02
N ALA A 103 -8.10 -15.95 -3.37
CA ALA A 103 -8.42 -17.38 -3.34
C ALA A 103 -8.71 -17.88 -1.91
N LEU A 104 -7.98 -17.39 -0.90
CA LEU A 104 -8.24 -17.70 0.51
C LEU A 104 -9.58 -17.13 0.99
N VAL A 105 -9.93 -15.90 0.59
CA VAL A 105 -11.25 -15.32 0.90
C VAL A 105 -12.37 -16.15 0.27
N LEU A 106 -12.21 -16.58 -0.99
CA LEU A 106 -13.17 -17.46 -1.65
C LEU A 106 -13.26 -18.83 -0.97
N GLN A 107 -12.15 -19.37 -0.47
CA GLN A 107 -12.17 -20.59 0.34
C GLN A 107 -12.98 -20.40 1.63
N LEU A 108 -12.85 -19.26 2.32
CA LEU A 108 -13.62 -18.98 3.54
C LEU A 108 -15.13 -18.89 3.27
N VAL A 109 -15.53 -18.38 2.10
CA VAL A 109 -16.94 -18.24 1.72
C VAL A 109 -17.54 -19.55 1.21
N THR A 110 -16.78 -20.31 0.41
CA THR A 110 -17.29 -21.49 -0.31
C THR A 110 -16.95 -22.82 0.34
N GLY A 111 -15.98 -22.85 1.26
CA GLY A 111 -15.43 -24.06 1.84
C GLY A 111 -14.56 -24.90 0.90
N VAL A 112 -14.40 -24.49 -0.37
CA VAL A 112 -13.60 -25.20 -1.38
C VAL A 112 -12.13 -24.75 -1.30
N ASN A 113 -11.20 -25.69 -1.49
CA ASN A 113 -9.76 -25.43 -1.42
C ASN A 113 -9.31 -24.27 -2.33
N TYR A 114 -8.53 -23.33 -1.78
CA TYR A 114 -8.02 -22.16 -2.50
C TYR A 114 -7.30 -22.50 -3.82
N LEU A 115 -6.62 -23.65 -3.90
CA LEU A 115 -5.87 -24.07 -5.10
C LEU A 115 -6.77 -24.17 -6.34
N VAL A 116 -8.05 -24.51 -6.15
CA VAL A 116 -9.03 -24.54 -7.24
C VAL A 116 -9.37 -23.13 -7.68
N TRP A 117 -9.46 -22.19 -6.75
CA TRP A 117 -9.82 -20.80 -7.01
C TRP A 117 -8.71 -19.97 -7.66
N VAL A 118 -7.44 -20.27 -7.41
CA VAL A 118 -6.28 -19.54 -7.98
C VAL A 118 -6.38 -19.31 -9.49
N PRO A 119 -6.58 -20.33 -10.35
CA PRO A 119 -6.68 -20.12 -11.80
C PRO A 119 -7.91 -19.30 -12.19
N PHE A 120 -9.04 -19.46 -11.49
CA PHE A 120 -10.25 -18.67 -11.76
C PHE A 120 -10.06 -17.19 -11.42
N VAL A 121 -9.42 -16.90 -10.27
CA VAL A 121 -9.09 -15.52 -9.87
C VAL A 121 -8.13 -14.89 -10.88
N GLY A 122 -7.05 -15.60 -11.24
CA GLY A 122 -6.08 -15.12 -12.23
C GLY A 122 -6.72 -14.81 -13.59
N LEU A 123 -7.57 -15.71 -14.09
CA LEU A 123 -8.29 -15.52 -15.34
C LEU A 123 -9.27 -14.35 -15.27
N SER A 124 -9.94 -14.18 -14.13
CA SER A 124 -10.89 -13.09 -13.89
C SER A 124 -10.16 -11.74 -13.91
N ILE A 125 -9.03 -11.61 -13.22
CA ILE A 125 -8.21 -10.39 -13.24
C ILE A 125 -7.73 -10.09 -14.66
N TRP A 126 -7.21 -11.10 -15.37
CA TRP A 126 -6.78 -10.94 -16.75
C TRP A 126 -7.91 -10.44 -17.66
N LEU A 127 -9.11 -11.00 -17.53
CA LEU A 127 -10.29 -10.60 -18.31
C LEU A 127 -10.74 -9.18 -17.97
N VAL A 128 -10.73 -8.79 -16.70
CA VAL A 128 -11.06 -7.41 -16.27
C VAL A 128 -10.07 -6.42 -16.88
N VAL A 129 -8.76 -6.69 -16.78
CA VAL A 129 -7.72 -5.81 -17.35
C VAL A 129 -7.85 -5.71 -18.87
N TRP A 130 -8.19 -6.79 -19.56
CA TRP A 130 -8.37 -6.79 -21.01
C TRP A 130 -9.63 -6.03 -21.47
N ARG A 131 -10.72 -6.13 -20.72
CA ARG A 131 -12.05 -5.71 -21.18
C ARG A 131 -12.49 -4.34 -20.65
N TRP A 132 -11.96 -3.89 -19.51
CA TRP A 132 -12.43 -2.70 -18.82
C TRP A 132 -11.59 -1.47 -19.13
N ARG A 133 -12.23 -0.29 -19.17
CA ARG A 133 -11.53 0.99 -19.30
C ARG A 133 -10.92 1.37 -17.96
N PHE A 134 -9.73 1.98 -17.99
CA PHE A 134 -9.01 2.44 -16.80
C PHE A 134 -9.88 3.27 -15.85
N SER A 135 -10.67 4.20 -16.39
CA SER A 135 -11.57 5.07 -15.60
C SER A 135 -12.65 4.30 -14.83
N LEU A 136 -13.09 3.14 -15.33
CA LEU A 136 -14.06 2.30 -14.61
C LEU A 136 -13.40 1.51 -13.49
N ILE A 137 -12.19 1.00 -13.74
CA ILE A 137 -11.39 0.29 -12.75
C ILE A 137 -11.13 1.22 -11.57
N GLU A 138 -10.60 2.41 -11.83
CA GLU A 138 -10.29 3.40 -10.78
C GLU A 138 -11.52 3.71 -9.92
N ASN A 139 -12.64 4.08 -10.54
CA ASN A 139 -13.86 4.43 -9.79
C ASN A 139 -14.41 3.28 -8.94
N VAL A 140 -14.41 2.05 -9.48
CA VAL A 140 -14.94 0.87 -8.76
C VAL A 140 -14.03 0.49 -7.60
N PHE A 141 -12.71 0.41 -7.83
CA PHE A 141 -11.77 0.07 -6.76
C PHE A 141 -11.67 1.17 -5.70
N GLY A 142 -11.81 2.44 -6.08
CA GLY A 142 -11.88 3.53 -5.11
C GLY A 142 -13.15 3.52 -4.26
N LEU A 143 -14.29 3.16 -4.85
CA LEU A 143 -15.52 2.95 -4.08
C LEU A 143 -15.40 1.73 -3.18
N LEU A 144 -14.79 0.63 -3.64
CA LEU A 144 -14.48 -0.51 -2.78
C LEU A 144 -13.52 -0.13 -1.66
N GLY A 145 -12.60 0.80 -1.87
CA GLY A 145 -11.76 1.38 -0.81
C GLY A 145 -12.55 1.93 0.39
N LEU A 146 -13.80 2.37 0.18
CA LEU A 146 -14.66 2.81 1.30
C LEU A 146 -14.97 1.69 2.29
N THR A 147 -14.87 0.41 1.90
CA THR A 147 -15.04 -0.70 2.85
C THR A 147 -13.91 -0.72 3.89
N LEU A 148 -12.77 -0.08 3.64
CA LEU A 148 -11.71 0.08 4.64
C LEU A 148 -12.14 0.96 5.82
N LEU A 149 -13.17 1.80 5.66
CA LEU A 149 -13.74 2.56 6.79
C LEU A 149 -14.28 1.64 7.89
N VAL A 150 -14.56 0.37 7.58
CA VAL A 150 -14.91 -0.64 8.60
C VAL A 150 -13.80 -0.78 9.63
N PHE A 151 -12.52 -0.69 9.25
CA PHE A 151 -11.40 -0.75 10.22
C PHE A 151 -11.38 0.47 11.14
N VAL A 152 -11.73 1.65 10.63
CA VAL A 152 -11.87 2.86 11.46
C VAL A 152 -12.98 2.67 12.48
N VAL A 153 -14.15 2.17 12.05
CA VAL A 153 -15.27 1.87 12.96
C VAL A 153 -14.87 0.78 13.96
N ALA A 154 -14.14 -0.25 13.53
CA ALA A 154 -13.68 -1.34 14.37
C ALA A 154 -12.80 -0.85 15.53
N ILE A 155 -11.88 0.09 15.29
CA ILE A 155 -11.01 0.65 16.34
C ILE A 155 -11.83 1.28 17.48
N PHE A 156 -12.95 1.93 17.17
CA PHE A 156 -13.83 2.54 18.18
C PHE A 156 -14.85 1.56 18.78
N ALA A 157 -15.27 0.55 18.02
CA ALA A 157 -16.26 -0.43 18.46
C ALA A 157 -15.67 -1.55 19.33
N LEU A 158 -14.41 -1.93 19.09
CA LEU A 158 -13.69 -2.89 19.91
C LEU A 158 -13.11 -2.21 21.18
N PRO A 159 -12.96 -2.94 22.29
CA PRO A 159 -12.34 -2.43 23.51
C PRO A 159 -10.84 -2.22 23.30
N THR A 160 -10.49 -1.12 22.61
CA THR A 160 -9.12 -0.75 22.29
C THR A 160 -8.49 -0.05 23.51
N ASP A 161 -7.41 -0.61 24.04
CA ASP A 161 -6.64 0.04 25.10
C ASP A 161 -5.76 1.15 24.52
N TRP A 162 -6.28 2.37 24.54
CA TRP A 162 -5.59 3.56 24.07
C TRP A 162 -4.28 3.84 24.83
N ARG A 163 -4.16 3.40 26.09
CA ARG A 163 -2.92 3.55 26.86
C ARG A 163 -1.87 2.56 26.39
N ALA A 164 -2.26 1.32 26.08
CA ALA A 164 -1.37 0.34 25.48
C ALA A 164 -0.94 0.75 24.06
N LEU A 165 -1.83 1.39 23.29
CA LEU A 165 -1.51 1.95 21.97
C LEU A 165 -0.46 3.05 22.09
N GLY A 166 -0.68 4.03 22.95
CA GLY A 166 0.29 5.11 23.21
C GLY A 166 1.61 4.59 23.78
N GLY A 167 1.55 3.62 24.69
CA GLY A 167 2.72 2.96 25.27
C GLY A 167 3.52 2.16 24.25
N GLY A 168 2.87 1.52 23.28
CA GLY A 168 3.54 0.79 22.19
C GLY A 168 4.28 1.69 21.19
N ILE A 169 3.94 2.99 21.19
CA ILE A 169 4.64 4.01 20.39
C ILE A 169 5.88 4.51 21.13
N THR A 170 5.76 4.79 22.44
CA THR A 170 6.82 5.44 23.22
C THR A 170 7.77 4.48 23.92
N HIS A 171 7.29 3.28 24.26
CA HIS A 171 8.03 2.24 24.97
C HIS A 171 7.81 0.88 24.31
N PRO A 172 8.53 0.58 23.20
CA PRO A 172 8.48 -0.74 22.58
C PRO A 172 8.93 -1.81 23.58
N TRP A 173 8.11 -2.83 23.79
CA TRP A 173 8.46 -3.97 24.65
C TRP A 173 8.47 -5.26 23.83
N VAL A 174 9.33 -6.20 24.20
CA VAL A 174 9.33 -7.54 23.60
C VAL A 174 8.45 -8.42 24.49
N PRO A 175 7.39 -9.04 23.95
CA PRO A 175 6.56 -9.96 24.73
C PRO A 175 7.42 -11.10 25.31
N PRO A 176 7.25 -11.47 26.60
CA PRO A 176 8.12 -12.46 27.25
C PRO A 176 8.14 -13.84 26.59
N LYS A 177 7.10 -14.16 25.80
CA LYS A 177 6.95 -15.43 25.08
C LYS A 177 7.69 -15.46 23.73
N GLU A 178 8.17 -14.31 23.26
CA GLU A 178 8.79 -14.16 21.94
C GLU A 178 10.25 -13.75 22.09
N GLY A 179 11.14 -14.45 21.38
CA GLY A 179 12.57 -14.08 21.37
C GLY A 179 12.81 -12.76 20.63
N HIS A 180 13.83 -12.02 21.05
CA HIS A 180 14.29 -10.80 20.36
C HIS A 180 14.47 -10.97 18.83
N PRO A 181 15.02 -12.09 18.29
CA PRO A 181 15.17 -12.26 16.84
C PRO A 181 13.83 -12.25 16.10
N MET A 182 12.80 -12.90 16.67
CA MET A 182 11.46 -12.93 16.07
C MET A 182 10.81 -11.56 16.11
N TYR A 183 10.94 -10.84 17.22
CA TYR A 183 10.43 -9.48 17.33
C TYR A 183 10.99 -8.54 16.25
N PHE A 184 12.32 -8.54 16.07
CA PHE A 184 12.94 -7.71 15.03
C PHE A 184 12.64 -8.18 13.61
N PHE A 185 12.53 -9.49 13.38
CA PHE A 185 12.10 -10.04 12.09
C PHE A 185 10.72 -9.50 11.68
N TYR A 186 9.75 -9.53 12.59
CA TYR A 186 8.41 -9.00 12.32
C TYR A 186 8.38 -7.47 12.25
N ALA A 187 9.20 -6.77 13.04
CA ALA A 187 9.31 -5.32 12.93
C ALA A 187 9.82 -4.87 11.55
N ILE A 188 10.87 -5.52 11.04
CA ILE A 188 11.41 -5.25 9.70
C ILE A 188 10.39 -5.65 8.62
N SER A 189 9.73 -6.79 8.79
CA SER A 189 8.69 -7.26 7.87
C SER A 189 7.52 -6.27 7.79
N LEU A 190 7.09 -5.71 8.93
CA LEU A 190 6.01 -4.73 9.00
C LEU A 190 6.42 -3.41 8.34
N VAL A 191 7.61 -2.90 8.60
CA VAL A 191 8.14 -1.71 7.91
C VAL A 191 8.24 -1.95 6.40
N GLY A 192 8.70 -3.14 6.00
CA GLY A 192 8.80 -3.53 4.59
C GLY A 192 7.43 -3.63 3.90
N ALA A 193 6.42 -4.14 4.61
CA ALA A 193 5.04 -4.19 4.12
C ALA A 193 4.41 -2.80 3.98
N CYS A 194 4.79 -1.84 4.82
CA CYS A 194 4.33 -0.45 4.68
C CYS A 194 4.97 0.30 3.50
N ILE A 195 6.23 -0.03 3.14
CA ILE A 195 6.98 0.70 2.12
C ILE A 195 6.93 -0.08 0.80
N VAL A 196 5.94 0.24 -0.02
CA VAL A 196 5.62 -0.53 -1.22
C VAL A 196 6.12 0.19 -2.49
N PRO A 197 7.17 -0.30 -3.18
CA PRO A 197 7.79 0.45 -4.28
C PRO A 197 6.88 0.72 -5.47
N TYR A 198 5.98 -0.20 -5.81
CA TYR A 198 5.10 -0.03 -6.98
C TYR A 198 4.12 1.13 -6.78
N GLN A 199 3.65 1.37 -5.55
CA GLN A 199 2.72 2.46 -5.24
C GLN A 199 3.35 3.82 -5.52
N VAL A 200 4.64 3.97 -5.23
CA VAL A 200 5.37 5.21 -5.49
C VAL A 200 5.56 5.45 -6.99
N VAL A 201 5.85 4.38 -7.76
CA VAL A 201 5.93 4.46 -9.22
C VAL A 201 4.56 4.79 -9.83
N PHE A 202 3.49 4.18 -9.32
CA PHE A 202 2.12 4.46 -9.73
C PHE A 202 1.72 5.92 -9.43
N PHE A 203 1.96 6.40 -8.21
CA PHE A 203 1.71 7.79 -7.83
C PHE A 203 2.47 8.79 -8.71
N ALA A 204 3.75 8.52 -8.98
CA ALA A 204 4.57 9.35 -9.86
C ALA A 204 4.10 9.34 -11.33
N THR A 205 3.52 8.24 -11.81
CA THR A 205 3.01 8.14 -13.18
C THR A 205 1.62 8.76 -13.33
N GLY A 206 0.72 8.56 -12.37
CA GLY A 206 -0.58 9.24 -12.32
C GLY A 206 -0.44 10.76 -12.29
N GLY A 207 0.52 11.29 -11.53
CA GLY A 207 0.84 12.72 -11.56
C GLY A 207 1.27 13.27 -12.93
N ARG A 208 1.79 12.43 -13.82
CA ARG A 208 2.11 12.83 -15.21
C ARG A 208 0.88 12.83 -16.10
N GLU A 209 -0.03 11.87 -15.91
CA GLU A 209 -1.30 11.82 -16.63
C GLU A 209 -2.17 13.04 -16.29
N GLU A 210 -2.15 13.48 -15.03
CA GLU A 210 -2.79 14.72 -14.58
C GLU A 210 -2.00 16.00 -14.91
N HIS A 211 -0.87 15.89 -15.61
CA HIS A 211 -0.01 17.00 -16.01
C HIS A 211 0.44 17.92 -14.85
N TRP A 212 0.78 17.33 -13.70
CA TRP A 212 1.29 18.10 -12.56
C TRP A 212 2.50 18.94 -12.96
N THR A 213 2.44 20.21 -12.56
CA THR A 213 3.50 21.20 -12.78
C THR A 213 4.03 21.68 -11.42
N ALA A 214 5.15 22.41 -11.39
CA ALA A 214 5.74 22.98 -10.18
C ALA A 214 4.75 23.78 -9.29
N LYS A 215 3.67 24.33 -9.87
CA LYS A 215 2.59 25.01 -9.13
C LYS A 215 1.72 24.06 -8.29
N ASN A 216 1.61 22.80 -8.67
CA ASN A 216 0.75 21.80 -8.02
C ASN A 216 1.50 20.99 -6.94
N VAL A 217 2.78 21.30 -6.68
CA VAL A 217 3.59 20.58 -5.69
C VAL A 217 2.99 20.66 -4.29
N ARG A 218 2.28 21.75 -3.96
CA ARG A 218 1.58 21.88 -2.67
C ARG A 218 0.39 20.93 -2.56
N GLU A 219 -0.40 20.80 -3.62
CA GLU A 219 -1.54 19.87 -3.69
C GLU A 219 -1.06 18.42 -3.66
N MET A 220 -0.01 18.11 -4.44
CA MET A 220 0.66 16.80 -4.41
C MET A 220 1.17 16.44 -3.02
N ARG A 221 1.81 17.38 -2.30
CA ARG A 221 2.27 17.15 -0.92
C ARG A 221 1.13 16.82 0.02
N LEU A 222 0.02 17.55 -0.08
CA LEU A 222 -1.17 17.28 0.73
C LEU A 222 -1.74 15.90 0.41
N ASN A 223 -1.82 15.54 -0.87
CA ASN A 223 -2.29 14.22 -1.29
C ASN A 223 -1.38 13.10 -0.79
N ALA A 224 -0.06 13.29 -0.80
CA ALA A 224 0.88 12.31 -0.25
C ALA A 224 0.78 12.21 1.28
N LEU A 225 0.70 13.34 1.98
CA LEU A 225 0.61 13.40 3.44
C LEU A 225 -0.72 12.89 3.99
N ILE A 226 -1.79 12.92 3.21
CA ILE A 226 -3.10 12.40 3.60
C ILE A 226 -3.28 10.97 3.10
N GLY A 227 -3.00 10.73 1.82
CA GLY A 227 -3.23 9.46 1.13
C GLY A 227 -2.39 8.32 1.69
N PHE A 228 -1.06 8.48 1.77
CA PHE A 228 -0.20 7.39 2.24
C PHE A 228 -0.48 7.00 3.70
N PRO A 229 -0.65 7.94 4.66
CA PRO A 229 -1.02 7.56 6.02
C PRO A 229 -2.42 6.95 6.13
N SER A 230 -3.38 7.40 5.33
CA SER A 230 -4.74 6.84 5.36
C SER A 230 -4.83 5.41 4.81
N ALA A 231 -3.86 5.00 4.00
CA ALA A 231 -3.74 3.64 3.49
C ALA A 231 -2.71 2.80 4.27
N ALA A 232 -2.00 3.41 5.22
CA ALA A 232 -0.99 2.72 6.00
C ALA A 232 -1.61 2.10 7.26
N CYS A 233 -1.87 0.79 7.16
CA CYS A 233 -2.22 -0.15 8.25
C CYS A 233 -3.50 0.18 9.03
#